data_AF-A0AAV3RLG3-F1
#
_entry.id   AF-A0AAV3RLG3-F1
#
_cell.length_a   1.000
_cell.length_b   1.000
_cell.length_c   1.000
_cell.angle_alpha   90.00
_cell.angle_beta   90.00
_cell.angle_gamma   90.00
#
_symmetry.space_group_name_H-M   'P 1'
#
loop_
_entity.id
_entity.type
_entity.pdbx_description
1 polymer ?
#
loop_
_entity_poly.entity_id
_entity_poly.type
_entity_poly.pdbx_seq_one_letter_code
_entity_poly.pdbx_strand_id
1 'polypeptide(L)' 'MQDVADLFNALLSKERESNDELQKARRVLIEGSKEVLCSSQTLGIKRMGDIDEKTFQKACKARFPTEEAQIKAAELCSL' A
#
# COMPACT_ATOMS: atom_id res chain seq x y z
N MET A 1 33.85 28.79 -21.10
CA MET A 1 33.54 28.83 -19.66
C MET A 1 32.10 29.29 -19.40
N GLN A 2 31.61 30.33 -20.10
CA GLN A 2 30.21 30.81 -20.00
C GLN A 2 29.16 29.73 -20.31
N ASP A 3 29.32 29.02 -21.43
CA ASP A 3 28.39 27.99 -21.92
C ASP A 3 28.13 26.83 -20.93
N VAL A 4 29.16 26.39 -20.21
CA VAL A 4 29.02 25.32 -19.21
C VAL A 4 28.24 25.80 -17.98
N ALA A 5 28.42 27.07 -17.59
CA ALA A 5 27.67 27.67 -16.48
C ALA A 5 26.20 27.89 -16.85
N ASP A 6 25.94 28.32 -18.09
CA ASP A 6 24.59 28.52 -18.62
C ASP A 6 23.83 27.18 -18.71
N LEU A 7 24.50 26.14 -19.21
CA LEU A 7 23.96 24.78 -19.23
C LEU A 7 23.67 24.25 -17.82
N PHE A 8 24.58 24.46 -16.87
CA PHE A 8 24.38 24.04 -15.48
C PHE A 8 23.16 24.72 -14.84
N ASN A 9 23.00 26.03 -15.04
CA ASN A 9 21.85 26.78 -14.53
C ASN A 9 20.53 26.32 -15.17
N ALA A 10 20.54 26.01 -16.47
CA ALA A 10 19.37 25.47 -17.16
C ALA A 10 18.97 24.08 -16.62
N LEU A 11 19.95 23.19 -16.41
CA LEU A 11 19.71 21.87 -15.84
C LEU A 11 19.21 21.94 -14.39
N LEU A 12 19.78 22.82 -13.57
CA LEU A 12 19.35 23.03 -12.20
C LEU A 12 17.91 23.55 -12.12
N SER A 13 17.54 24.47 -13.03
CA SER A 13 16.17 24.99 -13.10
C SER A 13 15.18 23.88 -13.46
N LYS A 14 15.52 23.07 -14.47
CA LYS A 14 14.69 21.93 -14.89
C LYS A 14 14.54 20.86 -13.80
N GLU A 15 15.62 20.57 -13.07
CA GLU A 15 15.57 19.60 -11.97
C GLU A 15 14.62 20.08 -10.87
N ARG A 16 14.71 21.35 -10.48
CA ARG A 16 13.82 21.96 -9.48
C ARG A 16 12.37 21.92 -9.92
N GLU A 17 12.08 22.32 -11.14
CA GLU A 17 10.73 22.28 -11.72
C GLU A 17 10.16 20.84 -11.69
N SER A 18 10.95 19.87 -12.16
CA SER A 18 10.55 18.46 -12.15
C SER A 18 10.32 17.93 -10.73
N ASN A 19 11.14 18.33 -9.77
CA ASN A 19 10.99 17.90 -8.39
C ASN A 19 9.74 18.53 -7.75
N ASP A 20 9.48 19.81 -8.01
CA ASP A 20 8.29 20.50 -7.52
C ASP A 20 6.99 19.86 -8.04
N GLU A 21 6.97 19.48 -9.33
CA GLU A 21 5.87 18.73 -9.93
C GLU A 21 5.67 17.36 -9.25
N LEU A 22 6.75 16.60 -9.04
CA LEU A 22 6.71 15.30 -8.36
C LEU A 22 6.22 15.43 -6.91
N GLN A 23 6.70 16.43 -6.17
CA GLN A 23 6.25 16.67 -4.79
C GLN A 23 4.78 17.08 -4.75
N LYS A 24 4.32 17.88 -5.71
CA LYS A 24 2.90 18.25 -5.83
C LYS A 24 2.04 17.03 -6.13
N ALA A 25 2.42 16.20 -7.11
CA ALA A 25 1.72 14.96 -7.44
C ALA A 25 1.66 14.00 -6.23
N ARG A 26 2.77 13.83 -5.51
CA ARG A 26 2.83 13.02 -4.28
C ARG A 26 1.89 13.54 -3.20
N ARG A 27 1.87 14.86 -2.96
CA ARG A 27 0.95 15.47 -1.97
C ARG A 27 -0.50 15.21 -2.32
N VAL A 28 -0.89 15.42 -3.58
CA VAL A 28 -2.27 15.17 -4.06
C VAL A 28 -2.63 13.70 -3.92
N LEU A 29 -1.73 12.78 -4.27
CA LEU A 29 -1.98 11.34 -4.14
C LEU A 29 -2.19 10.92 -2.67
N ILE A 30 -1.37 11.44 -1.75
CA ILE A 30 -1.50 11.15 -0.32
C ILE A 30 -2.85 11.65 0.19
N GLU A 31 -3.23 12.88 -0.16
CA GLU A 31 -4.48 13.47 0.32
C GLU A 31 -5.70 12.74 -0.25
N GLY A 32 -5.73 12.48 -1.56
CA GLY A 32 -6.81 11.69 -2.18
C GLY A 32 -6.90 10.27 -1.61
N SER A 33 -5.75 9.66 -1.26
CA SER A 33 -5.75 8.34 -0.60
C SER A 33 -6.34 8.41 0.81
N LYS A 34 -6.05 9.46 1.59
CA LYS A 34 -6.66 9.65 2.91
C LYS A 34 -8.16 9.85 2.80
N GLU A 35 -8.64 10.66 1.85
CA GLU A 35 -10.09 10.86 1.63
C GLU A 35 -10.79 9.54 1.33
N VAL A 36 -10.21 8.70 0.46
CA VAL A 36 -10.73 7.38 0.13
C VAL A 36 -10.75 6.45 1.35
N LEU A 37 -9.67 6.43 2.14
CA LEU A 37 -9.54 5.58 3.34
C LEU A 37 -10.38 6.05 4.53
N CYS A 38 -10.64 7.35 4.65
CA CYS A 38 -11.46 7.93 5.72
C CYS A 38 -12.96 7.96 5.37
N SER A 39 -13.31 7.95 4.08
CA SER A 39 -14.68 7.63 3.67
C SER A 39 -14.99 6.20 4.12
N SER A 40 -16.18 5.96 4.64
CA SER A 40 -16.62 4.72 5.33
C SER A 40 -16.47 3.39 4.56
N GLN A 41 -15.82 3.38 3.40
CA GLN A 41 -15.50 2.17 2.65
C GLN A 41 -14.19 1.59 3.18
N THR A 42 -14.33 0.42 3.79
CA THR A 42 -13.25 -0.39 4.38
C THR A 42 -12.30 -0.92 3.30
N LEU A 43 -11.59 -0.03 2.59
CA LEU A 43 -10.39 -0.38 1.85
C LEU A 43 -9.34 -0.73 2.90
N GLY A 44 -9.40 -1.96 3.38
CA GLY A 44 -8.41 -2.52 4.28
C GLY A 44 -7.08 -2.56 3.55
N ILE A 45 -6.15 -1.69 3.93
CA ILE A 45 -4.76 -1.82 3.51
C ILE A 45 -4.27 -3.12 4.13
N LYS A 46 -4.11 -4.15 3.29
CA LYS A 46 -3.60 -5.45 3.70
C LYS A 46 -2.17 -5.60 3.20
N ARG A 47 -1.26 -6.07 4.06
CA ARG A 47 0.11 -6.32 3.59
C ARG A 47 0.10 -7.45 2.57
N MET A 48 0.90 -7.35 1.52
CA MET A 48 1.05 -8.45 0.56
C MET A 48 1.51 -9.70 1.31
N GLY A 49 0.80 -10.81 1.10
CA GLY A 49 1.03 -12.07 1.82
C GLY A 49 0.37 -12.18 3.19
N ASP A 50 -0.34 -11.15 3.66
CA ASP A 50 -1.10 -11.22 4.91
C ASP A 50 -2.39 -12.03 4.69
N ILE A 51 -2.54 -13.12 5.43
CA ILE A 51 -3.65 -14.08 5.31
C ILE A 51 -4.68 -13.76 6.41
N ASP A 52 -5.97 -13.70 6.07
CA ASP A 52 -7.00 -13.41 7.08
C ASP A 52 -7.40 -14.68 7.83
N GLU A 53 -6.73 -14.91 8.96
CA GLU A 53 -6.90 -16.09 9.80
C GLU A 53 -8.38 -16.33 10.19
N LYS A 54 -9.15 -15.26 10.41
CA LYS A 54 -10.56 -15.34 10.83
C LYS A 54 -11.43 -15.99 9.78
N THR A 55 -11.13 -15.76 8.50
CA THR A 55 -11.86 -16.36 7.39
C THR A 55 -11.66 -17.88 7.36
N PHE A 56 -10.43 -18.35 7.57
CA PHE A 56 -10.12 -19.78 7.65
C PHE A 56 -10.72 -20.43 8.90
N GLN A 57 -10.63 -19.78 10.07
CA GLN A 57 -11.26 -20.27 11.28
C GLN A 57 -12.78 -20.44 11.11
N LYS A 58 -13.46 -19.48 10.46
CA LYS A 58 -14.89 -19.58 10.18
C LYS A 58 -15.21 -20.72 9.22
N ALA A 59 -14.43 -20.86 8.14
CA ALA A 59 -14.62 -21.94 7.16
C ALA A 59 -14.36 -23.33 7.78
N CYS A 60 -13.30 -23.48 8.58
CA CYS A 60 -12.97 -24.74 9.24
C CYS A 60 -13.99 -25.12 10.32
N LYS A 61 -14.50 -24.16 11.10
CA LYS A 61 -15.59 -24.40 12.06
C LYS A 61 -16.88 -24.91 11.42
N ALA A 62 -17.14 -24.54 10.15
CA ALA A 62 -18.30 -25.02 9.41
C ALA A 62 -18.09 -26.42 8.79
N ARG A 63 -16.84 -26.87 8.66
CA ARG A 63 -16.47 -28.06 7.87
C ARG A 63 -15.92 -29.22 8.71
N PHE A 64 -15.35 -28.93 9.88
CA PHE A 64 -14.69 -29.91 10.75
C PHE A 64 -15.29 -29.90 12.17
N PRO A 65 -15.15 -31.01 12.93
CA PRO A 65 -15.46 -31.04 14.35
C PRO A 65 -14.71 -29.94 15.11
N THR A 66 -15.30 -29.44 16.20
CA THR A 66 -14.76 -28.29 16.96
C THR A 66 -13.32 -28.52 17.44
N GLU A 67 -12.96 -29.76 17.78
CA GLU A 67 -11.62 -30.16 18.22
C GLU A 67 -10.57 -30.03 17.11
N GLU A 68 -10.93 -30.34 15.87
CA GLU A 68 -10.02 -30.33 14.72
C GLU A 68 -10.05 -29.02 13.92
N ALA A 69 -11.15 -28.27 14.01
CA ALA A 69 -11.37 -27.05 13.23
C ALA A 69 -10.30 -25.99 13.48
N GLN A 70 -9.79 -25.87 14.71
CA GLN A 70 -8.72 -24.91 15.03
C GLN A 70 -7.38 -25.32 14.41
N ILE A 71 -7.04 -26.59 14.50
CA ILE A 71 -5.78 -27.14 13.96
C ILE A 71 -5.77 -26.98 12.43
N LYS A 72 -6.88 -27.34 11.76
CA LYS A 72 -7.03 -27.19 10.31
C LYS A 72 -6.98 -25.73 9.85
N ALA A 73 -7.53 -24.80 10.64
CA ALA A 73 -7.44 -23.39 10.31
C ALA A 73 -6.00 -22.87 10.39
N ALA A 74 -5.24 -23.26 11.43
CA ALA A 74 -3.85 -22.87 11.61
C ALA A 74 -2.92 -23.44 10.53
N GLU A 75 -3.11 -24.71 10.14
CA GLU A 75 -2.41 -25.32 9.01
C GLU A 75 -2.60 -24.52 7.72
N LEU A 76 -3.84 -24.12 7.41
CA LEU A 76 -4.17 -23.38 6.19
C LEU A 76 -3.68 -21.92 6.20
N CYS A 77 -3.49 -21.33 7.38
CA CYS A 77 -2.98 -19.96 7.49
C CYS A 77 -1.45 -19.87 7.46
N SER A 78 -0.75 -21.00 7.56
CA SER A 78 0.72 -21.07 7.66
C SER A 78 1.39 -21.65 6.41
N LEU A 79 0.62 -21.95 5.35
CA LEU A 79 1.08 -22.49 4.07
C LEU A 79 1.57 -21.41 3.11
#